data_AF-A0A7C1Z230-F1
#
_entry.id   AF-A0A7C1Z230-F1
#
_cell.length_a   1.000
_cell.length_b   1.000
_cell.length_c   1.000
_cell.angle_alpha   90.00
_cell.angle_beta   90.00
_cell.angle_gamma   90.00
#
_symmetry.space_group_name_H-M   'P 1'
#
loop_
_entity.id
_entity.type
_entity.pdbx_description
1 polymer ?
#
loop_
_entity_poly.entity_id
_entity_poly.type
_entity_poly.pdbx_seq_one_letter_code
_entity_poly.pdbx_strand_id
1 'polypeptide(L)'
;MGEKGLAVYRREVAKRSEEVAAADDRSPSLGGFGGGIRSYAAEYAAERLAIIDRDVDRLVDLLGGDLSSAYQFLRVAEAMVELGQVDDALMWARRGIDETNGWQVGKLYDLAADLLADSGDLDGVVELRRRHHQRMPSASTYARLKAAAAANDTWGGEVEPARDVLAERDPAGLIDALLADGEPDRAWNTASATDRDLDVSQWLRLAEAREPTAPGDAMVVYLRLAEGALERADKRAYRTAVRHLTAARRAATAADRLDEFAVRLDDLRQRNRRRPSLMAMLDKAGLE
;
A
#
# COMPACT_ATOMS: atom_id res chain seq x y z
N MET A 1 -34.77 -14.71 -15.54
CA MET A 1 -35.29 -14.30 -16.86
C MET A 1 -35.47 -15.57 -17.68
N GLY A 2 -36.59 -15.76 -18.39
CA GLY A 2 -36.72 -16.89 -19.34
C GLY A 2 -35.99 -16.62 -20.66
N GLU A 3 -35.81 -17.64 -21.51
CA GLU A 3 -35.06 -17.54 -22.78
C GLU A 3 -35.48 -16.35 -23.67
N LYS A 4 -36.78 -16.07 -23.76
CA LYS A 4 -37.32 -14.93 -24.53
C LYS A 4 -36.88 -13.58 -23.98
N GLY A 5 -36.75 -13.45 -22.66
CA GLY A 5 -36.28 -12.22 -22.02
C GLY A 5 -34.79 -11.99 -22.26
N LEU A 6 -33.99 -13.06 -22.22
CA LEU A 6 -32.56 -12.99 -22.52
C LEU A 6 -32.29 -12.65 -23.99
N ALA A 7 -33.10 -13.15 -24.93
CA ALA A 7 -33.00 -12.81 -26.34
C ALA A 7 -33.30 -11.32 -26.62
N VAL A 8 -34.30 -10.74 -25.94
CA VAL A 8 -34.61 -9.30 -26.03
C VAL A 8 -33.48 -8.47 -25.42
N TYR A 9 -32.97 -8.90 -24.26
CA TYR A 9 -31.83 -8.24 -23.61
C TYR A 9 -30.58 -8.24 -24.51
N ARG A 10 -30.20 -9.39 -25.09
CA ARG A 10 -29.07 -9.51 -26.04
C ARG A 10 -29.21 -8.55 -27.22
N ARG A 11 -30.40 -8.45 -27.81
CA ARG A 11 -30.66 -7.54 -28.95
C ARG A 11 -30.50 -6.07 -28.55
N GLU A 12 -31.00 -5.70 -27.38
CA GLU A 12 -30.91 -4.32 -26.89
C GLU A 12 -29.47 -3.93 -26.52
N VAL A 13 -28.68 -4.85 -25.97
CA VAL A 13 -27.25 -4.64 -25.71
C VAL A 13 -26.49 -4.46 -27.03
N ALA A 14 -26.66 -5.37 -28.00
CA ALA A 14 -25.99 -5.29 -29.30
C ALA A 14 -26.25 -3.95 -30.00
N LYS A 15 -27.52 -3.53 -30.06
CA LYS A 15 -27.93 -2.25 -30.64
C LYS A 15 -27.21 -1.06 -29.98
N ARG A 16 -27.16 -1.04 -28.64
CA ARG A 16 -26.52 0.04 -27.89
C ARG A 16 -25.00 0.04 -28.04
N SER A 17 -24.38 -1.14 -28.10
CA SER A 17 -22.93 -1.27 -28.36
C SER A 17 -22.56 -0.78 -29.77
N GLU A 18 -23.38 -1.09 -30.78
CA GLU A 18 -23.21 -0.58 -32.15
C GLU A 18 -23.37 0.94 -32.23
N GLU A 19 -24.35 1.50 -31.52
CA GLU A 19 -24.56 2.96 -31.44
C GLU A 19 -23.38 3.69 -30.80
N VAL A 20 -22.72 3.08 -29.81
CA VAL A 20 -21.52 3.60 -29.14
C VAL A 20 -20.30 3.54 -30.07
N ALA A 21 -20.04 2.38 -30.69
CA ALA A 21 -18.93 2.22 -31.63
C ALA A 21 -19.04 3.19 -32.83
N ALA A 22 -20.25 3.40 -33.35
CA ALA A 22 -20.51 4.34 -34.43
C ALA A 22 -20.43 5.83 -34.01
N ALA A 23 -20.48 6.12 -32.70
CA ALA A 23 -20.32 7.46 -32.15
C ALA A 23 -18.84 7.81 -31.90
N ASP A 24 -18.04 6.85 -31.41
CA ASP A 24 -16.60 7.04 -31.21
C ASP A 24 -15.81 7.24 -32.52
N ASP A 25 -16.28 6.64 -33.62
CA ASP A 25 -15.67 6.80 -34.96
C ASP A 25 -15.93 8.20 -35.59
N ARG A 26 -16.80 9.03 -34.97
CA ARG A 26 -17.05 10.42 -35.39
C ARG A 26 -16.33 11.40 -34.46
N SER A 27 -15.09 11.75 -34.82
CA SER A 27 -14.19 12.83 -34.32
C SER A 27 -14.58 13.61 -33.03
N PRO A 28 -13.65 13.76 -32.05
CA PRO A 28 -13.94 14.32 -30.74
C PRO A 28 -14.05 15.85 -30.78
N SER A 29 -15.28 16.37 -30.83
CA SER A 29 -15.54 17.76 -30.45
C SER A 29 -16.30 17.83 -29.12
N LEU A 30 -15.62 18.48 -28.17
CA LEU A 30 -16.02 18.98 -26.85
C LEU A 30 -17.49 18.77 -26.41
N GLY A 31 -17.64 18.03 -25.30
CA GLY A 31 -18.53 18.47 -24.21
C GLY A 31 -19.91 17.83 -24.10
N GLY A 32 -20.02 16.50 -24.15
CA GLY A 32 -21.26 15.78 -23.81
C GLY A 32 -21.19 15.04 -22.47
N PHE A 33 -21.47 15.72 -21.36
CA PHE A 33 -21.53 15.15 -19.99
C PHE A 33 -22.61 14.05 -19.76
N GLY A 34 -23.25 13.55 -20.83
CA GLY A 34 -24.25 12.47 -20.80
C GLY A 34 -23.94 11.24 -21.67
N GLY A 35 -22.84 11.25 -22.44
CA GLY A 35 -22.45 10.14 -23.34
C GLY A 35 -21.73 8.98 -22.63
N GLY A 36 -20.83 9.30 -21.70
CA GLY A 36 -19.97 8.29 -21.04
C GLY A 36 -20.74 7.28 -20.18
N ILE A 37 -21.88 7.65 -19.58
CA ILE A 37 -22.66 6.72 -18.74
C ILE A 37 -23.42 5.69 -19.59
N ARG A 38 -23.83 6.04 -20.82
CA ARG A 38 -24.55 5.12 -21.72
C ARG A 38 -23.60 4.15 -22.43
N SER A 39 -22.38 4.59 -22.77
CA SER A 39 -21.33 3.73 -23.31
C SER A 39 -20.92 2.67 -22.28
N TYR A 40 -20.64 3.09 -21.05
CA TYR A 40 -20.19 2.18 -19.98
C TYR A 40 -21.24 1.11 -19.62
N ALA A 41 -22.53 1.47 -19.59
CA ALA A 41 -23.58 0.50 -19.30
C ALA A 41 -23.78 -0.53 -20.44
N ALA A 42 -23.58 -0.11 -21.69
CA ALA A 42 -23.67 -1.00 -22.85
C ALA A 42 -22.45 -1.92 -22.96
N GLU A 43 -21.24 -1.40 -22.74
CA GLU A 43 -19.99 -2.18 -22.67
C GLU A 43 -20.05 -3.19 -21.53
N TYR A 44 -20.42 -2.76 -20.32
CA TYR A 44 -20.58 -3.66 -19.18
C TYR A 44 -21.63 -4.75 -19.44
N ALA A 45 -22.75 -4.40 -20.07
CA ALA A 45 -23.76 -5.39 -20.44
C ALA A 45 -23.27 -6.38 -21.50
N ALA A 46 -22.44 -5.94 -22.45
CA ALA A 46 -21.82 -6.78 -23.46
C ALA A 46 -20.76 -7.72 -22.84
N GLU A 47 -19.94 -7.22 -21.91
CA GLU A 47 -19.00 -8.05 -21.15
C GLU A 47 -19.74 -9.13 -20.36
N ARG A 48 -20.82 -8.77 -19.64
CA ARG A 48 -21.64 -9.75 -18.90
C ARG A 48 -22.22 -10.84 -19.80
N LEU A 49 -22.62 -10.49 -21.02
CA LEU A 49 -23.10 -11.47 -22.00
C LEU A 49 -21.97 -12.37 -22.49
N ALA A 50 -20.80 -11.81 -22.82
CA ALA A 50 -19.63 -12.59 -23.22
C ALA A 50 -19.22 -13.60 -22.13
N ILE A 51 -19.23 -13.18 -20.86
CA ILE A 51 -18.99 -14.05 -19.71
C ILE A 51 -20.03 -15.18 -19.68
N ILE A 52 -21.33 -14.86 -19.66
CA ILE A 52 -22.41 -15.87 -19.58
C ILE A 52 -22.34 -16.85 -20.76
N ASP A 53 -22.01 -16.37 -21.95
CA ASP A 53 -21.90 -17.17 -23.17
C ASP A 53 -20.55 -17.91 -23.28
N ARG A 54 -19.63 -17.71 -22.31
CA ARG A 54 -18.26 -18.27 -22.27
C ARG A 54 -17.41 -17.92 -23.50
N ASP A 55 -17.64 -16.73 -24.04
CA ASP A 55 -16.94 -16.21 -25.22
C ASP A 55 -15.76 -15.33 -24.78
N VAL A 56 -14.62 -16.00 -24.53
CA VAL A 56 -13.40 -15.34 -24.06
C VAL A 56 -12.83 -14.39 -25.10
N ASP A 57 -12.86 -14.77 -26.37
CA ASP A 57 -12.37 -13.94 -27.48
C ASP A 57 -13.17 -12.64 -27.54
N ARG A 58 -14.51 -12.73 -27.44
CA ARG A 58 -15.36 -11.54 -27.38
C ARG A 58 -15.10 -10.70 -26.14
N LEU A 59 -14.84 -11.30 -24.98
CA LEU A 59 -14.48 -10.55 -23.78
C LEU A 59 -13.16 -9.79 -23.97
N VAL A 60 -12.16 -10.43 -24.58
CA VAL A 60 -10.86 -9.82 -24.89
C VAL A 60 -11.03 -8.68 -25.90
N ASP A 61 -11.83 -8.88 -26.95
CA ASP A 61 -12.16 -7.84 -27.93
C ASP A 61 -12.84 -6.63 -27.28
N LEU A 62 -13.82 -6.86 -26.39
CA LEU A 62 -14.51 -5.82 -25.63
C LEU A 62 -13.56 -5.03 -24.71
N LEU A 63 -12.51 -5.68 -24.23
CA LEU A 63 -11.47 -5.05 -23.42
C LEU A 63 -10.40 -4.33 -24.26
N GLY A 64 -10.58 -4.23 -25.58
CA GLY A 64 -9.67 -3.53 -26.49
C GLY A 64 -8.80 -4.45 -27.35
N GLY A 65 -9.07 -5.76 -27.35
CA GLY A 65 -8.37 -6.76 -28.15
C GLY A 65 -6.99 -7.09 -27.59
N ASP A 66 -6.00 -6.24 -27.87
CA ASP A 66 -4.63 -6.45 -27.37
C ASP A 66 -4.53 -6.02 -25.89
N LEU A 67 -4.53 -7.02 -24.99
CA LEU A 67 -4.43 -6.80 -23.55
C LEU A 67 -3.05 -6.22 -23.23
N SER A 68 -3.01 -4.96 -22.82
CA SER A 68 -1.77 -4.20 -22.60
C SER A 68 -1.66 -3.60 -21.19
N SER A 69 -2.68 -3.79 -20.36
CA SER A 69 -2.73 -3.27 -18.99
C SER A 69 -3.09 -4.35 -17.97
N ALA A 70 -2.55 -4.21 -16.75
CA ALA A 70 -2.84 -5.12 -15.65
C ALA A 70 -4.35 -5.21 -15.34
N TYR A 71 -5.08 -4.11 -15.53
CA TYR A 71 -6.53 -4.06 -15.38
C TYR A 71 -7.25 -4.99 -16.36
N GLN A 72 -6.89 -4.95 -17.65
CA GLN A 72 -7.52 -5.81 -18.66
C GLN A 72 -7.27 -7.29 -18.36
N PHE A 73 -6.02 -7.68 -18.04
CA PHE A 73 -5.71 -9.05 -17.63
C PHE A 73 -6.47 -9.47 -16.37
N LEU A 74 -6.58 -8.58 -15.38
CA LEU A 74 -7.31 -8.87 -14.14
C LEU A 74 -8.78 -9.11 -14.45
N ARG A 75 -9.38 -8.30 -15.33
CA ARG A 75 -10.78 -8.42 -15.71
C ARG A 75 -11.07 -9.75 -16.41
N VAL A 76 -10.19 -10.19 -17.30
CA VAL A 76 -10.31 -11.51 -17.95
C VAL A 76 -10.16 -12.63 -16.92
N ALA A 77 -9.17 -12.54 -16.03
CA ALA A 77 -8.96 -13.55 -14.99
C ALA A 77 -10.16 -13.66 -14.03
N GLU A 78 -10.71 -12.53 -13.57
CA GLU A 78 -11.94 -12.48 -12.76
C GLU A 78 -13.13 -13.13 -13.48
N ALA A 79 -13.30 -12.87 -14.78
CA ALA A 79 -14.33 -13.51 -15.58
C ALA A 79 -14.19 -15.04 -15.61
N MET A 80 -12.96 -15.56 -15.68
CA MET A 80 -12.73 -17.00 -15.63
C MET A 80 -13.08 -17.59 -14.25
N VAL A 81 -12.79 -16.86 -13.17
CA VAL A 81 -13.23 -17.23 -11.80
C VAL A 81 -14.75 -17.30 -11.72
N GLU A 82 -15.46 -16.30 -12.25
CA GLU A 82 -16.93 -16.30 -12.27
C GLU A 82 -17.52 -17.51 -13.02
N LEU A 83 -16.78 -18.07 -13.99
CA LEU A 83 -17.16 -19.24 -14.76
C LEU A 83 -16.73 -20.57 -14.14
N GLY A 84 -15.98 -20.53 -13.05
CA GLY A 84 -15.39 -21.71 -12.40
C GLY A 84 -14.21 -22.30 -13.17
N GLN A 85 -13.62 -21.56 -14.12
CA GLN A 85 -12.44 -21.96 -14.88
C GLN A 85 -11.16 -21.49 -14.16
N VAL A 86 -10.84 -22.15 -13.04
CA VAL A 86 -9.75 -21.75 -12.15
C VAL A 86 -8.37 -21.78 -12.84
N ASP A 87 -8.09 -22.80 -13.66
CA ASP A 87 -6.82 -22.91 -14.37
C ASP A 87 -6.62 -21.77 -15.38
N ASP A 88 -7.66 -21.41 -16.12
CA ASP A 88 -7.64 -20.30 -17.06
C ASP A 88 -7.50 -18.96 -16.33
N ALA A 89 -8.18 -18.79 -15.18
CA ALA A 89 -8.04 -17.62 -14.34
C ALA A 89 -6.59 -17.42 -13.88
N LEU A 90 -5.96 -18.50 -13.40
CA LEU A 90 -4.57 -18.48 -12.96
C LEU A 90 -3.61 -18.20 -14.13
N MET A 91 -3.83 -18.81 -15.29
CA MET A 91 -3.07 -18.54 -16.50
C MET A 91 -3.13 -17.06 -16.88
N TRP A 92 -4.32 -16.46 -16.95
CA TRP A 92 -4.48 -15.04 -17.29
C TRP A 92 -3.85 -14.10 -16.26
N ALA A 93 -3.98 -14.43 -14.97
CA ALA A 93 -3.36 -13.65 -13.91
C ALA A 93 -1.82 -13.67 -14.02
N ARG A 94 -1.22 -14.85 -14.25
CA ARG A 94 0.24 -15.02 -14.45
C ARG A 94 0.73 -14.29 -15.70
N ARG A 95 -0.01 -14.42 -16.81
CA ARG A 95 0.30 -13.71 -18.06
C ARG A 95 0.30 -12.20 -17.85
N GLY A 96 -0.71 -11.67 -17.17
CA GLY A 96 -0.77 -10.25 -16.83
C GLY A 96 0.39 -9.78 -15.94
N ILE A 97 0.82 -10.61 -14.98
CA ILE A 97 2.01 -10.33 -14.16
C ILE A 97 3.24 -10.21 -15.05
N ASP A 98 3.41 -11.12 -16.01
CA ASP A 98 4.60 -11.18 -16.87
C ASP A 98 4.64 -10.04 -17.89
N GLU A 99 3.50 -9.71 -18.47
CA GLU A 99 3.40 -8.78 -19.61
C GLU A 99 3.21 -7.31 -19.19
N THR A 100 2.85 -7.03 -17.94
CA THR A 100 2.52 -5.66 -17.50
C THR A 100 3.37 -5.18 -16.34
N ASN A 101 3.35 -3.87 -16.09
CA ASN A 101 4.12 -3.20 -15.04
C ASN A 101 3.26 -2.20 -14.29
N GLY A 102 3.77 -1.71 -13.14
CA GLY A 102 3.13 -0.69 -12.33
C GLY A 102 2.36 -1.25 -11.14
N TRP A 103 1.77 -0.34 -10.36
CA TRP A 103 1.20 -0.68 -9.04
C TRP A 103 -0.01 -1.64 -9.12
N GLN A 104 -0.75 -1.65 -10.23
CA GLN A 104 -1.92 -2.51 -10.40
C GLN A 104 -1.58 -3.99 -10.57
N VAL A 105 -0.32 -4.33 -10.92
CA VAL A 105 0.16 -5.72 -11.01
C VAL A 105 0.00 -6.45 -9.67
N GLY A 106 0.05 -5.73 -8.55
CA GLY A 106 -0.20 -6.30 -7.23
C GLY A 106 -1.56 -7.01 -7.10
N LYS A 107 -2.60 -6.54 -7.81
CA LYS A 107 -3.93 -7.20 -7.80
C LYS A 107 -3.92 -8.54 -8.52
N LEU A 108 -3.13 -8.68 -9.58
CA LEU A 108 -2.95 -9.97 -10.26
C LEU A 108 -2.22 -10.96 -9.38
N TYR A 109 -1.20 -10.50 -8.63
CA TYR A 109 -0.53 -11.33 -7.61
C TYR A 109 -1.47 -11.76 -6.48
N ASP A 110 -2.37 -10.87 -6.05
CA ASP A 110 -3.36 -11.19 -5.03
C ASP A 110 -4.34 -12.25 -5.54
N LEU A 111 -4.95 -12.05 -6.72
CA LEU A 111 -5.85 -13.03 -7.35
C LEU A 111 -5.17 -14.40 -7.56
N ALA A 112 -3.97 -14.42 -8.15
CA ALA A 112 -3.26 -15.68 -8.41
C ALA A 112 -2.86 -16.41 -7.12
N ALA A 113 -2.54 -15.69 -6.04
CA ALA A 113 -2.24 -16.29 -4.74
C ALA A 113 -3.49 -16.91 -4.11
N ASP A 114 -4.65 -16.23 -4.20
CA ASP A 114 -5.91 -16.75 -3.67
C ASP A 114 -6.33 -18.03 -4.42
N LEU A 115 -6.22 -18.05 -5.75
CA LEU A 115 -6.53 -19.24 -6.58
C LEU A 115 -5.62 -20.44 -6.25
N LEU A 116 -4.34 -20.19 -5.96
CA LEU A 116 -3.39 -21.24 -5.55
C LEU A 116 -3.68 -21.74 -4.12
N ALA A 117 -4.04 -20.84 -3.20
CA ALA A 117 -4.41 -21.22 -1.85
C ALA A 117 -5.70 -22.05 -1.82
N ASP A 118 -6.71 -21.67 -2.61
CA ASP A 118 -7.98 -22.38 -2.73
C ASP A 118 -7.84 -23.79 -3.32
N SER A 119 -6.83 -24.01 -4.19
CA SER A 119 -6.50 -25.33 -4.73
C SER A 119 -5.58 -26.15 -3.82
N GLY A 120 -5.09 -25.56 -2.72
CA GLY A 120 -4.19 -26.19 -1.75
C GLY A 120 -2.70 -26.17 -2.14
N ASP A 121 -2.33 -25.46 -3.21
CA ASP A 121 -0.93 -25.31 -3.65
C ASP A 121 -0.19 -24.23 -2.84
N LEU A 122 0.09 -24.53 -1.57
CA LEU A 122 0.77 -23.60 -0.66
C LEU A 122 2.20 -23.30 -1.11
N ASP A 123 2.91 -24.27 -1.69
CA ASP A 123 4.24 -24.06 -2.27
C ASP A 123 4.20 -23.05 -3.41
N GLY A 124 3.20 -23.16 -4.30
CA GLY A 124 2.93 -22.21 -5.36
C GLY A 124 2.64 -20.79 -4.83
N VAL A 125 1.89 -20.66 -3.73
CA VAL A 125 1.65 -19.36 -3.09
C VAL A 125 2.95 -18.74 -2.60
N VAL A 126 3.81 -19.51 -1.92
CA VAL A 126 5.11 -19.01 -1.43
C VAL A 126 5.98 -18.54 -2.58
N GLU A 127 6.13 -19.35 -3.64
CA GLU A 127 6.91 -18.98 -4.82
C GLU A 127 6.38 -17.71 -5.48
N LEU A 128 5.06 -17.61 -5.64
CA LEU A 128 4.42 -16.44 -6.24
C LEU A 128 4.65 -15.17 -5.40
N ARG A 129 4.51 -15.26 -4.08
CA ARG A 129 4.75 -14.12 -3.17
C ARG A 129 6.23 -13.76 -3.08
N ARG A 130 7.14 -14.72 -3.18
CA ARG A 130 8.58 -14.48 -3.28
C ARG A 130 8.90 -13.66 -4.53
N ARG A 131 8.37 -14.08 -5.68
CA ARG A 131 8.51 -13.36 -6.95
C ARG A 131 7.91 -11.94 -6.88
N HIS A 132 6.74 -11.79 -6.25
CA HIS A 132 6.13 -10.47 -6.03
C HIS A 132 7.06 -9.55 -5.22
N HIS A 133 7.61 -10.07 -4.13
CA HIS A 133 8.53 -9.32 -3.27
C HIS A 133 9.82 -8.94 -3.98
N GLN A 134 10.43 -9.88 -4.72
CA GLN A 134 11.62 -9.61 -5.54
C GLN A 134 11.36 -8.56 -6.61
N ARG A 135 10.20 -8.58 -7.28
CA ARG A 135 9.87 -7.63 -8.34
C ARG A 135 9.55 -6.24 -7.77
N MET A 136 8.76 -6.20 -6.70
CA MET A 136 8.23 -4.99 -6.07
C MET A 136 8.53 -5.00 -4.55
N PRO A 137 9.80 -4.77 -4.15
CA PRO A 137 10.18 -4.77 -2.75
C PRO A 137 9.43 -3.69 -1.97
N SER A 138 8.79 -4.10 -0.89
CA SER A 138 8.16 -3.22 0.11
C SER A 138 7.90 -4.00 1.39
N ALA A 139 7.69 -3.31 2.51
CA ALA A 139 7.22 -3.94 3.74
C ALA A 139 5.90 -4.73 3.53
N SER A 140 5.05 -4.27 2.60
CA SER A 140 3.77 -4.93 2.29
C SER A 140 3.94 -6.24 1.53
N THR A 141 4.88 -6.31 0.57
CA THR A 141 5.17 -7.56 -0.16
C THR A 141 5.95 -8.54 0.71
N TYR A 142 6.82 -8.03 1.61
CA TYR A 142 7.47 -8.83 2.65
C TYR A 142 6.45 -9.49 3.58
N ALA A 143 5.49 -8.73 4.11
CA ALA A 143 4.46 -9.26 5.00
C ALA A 143 3.59 -10.34 4.32
N ARG A 144 3.28 -10.18 3.03
CA ARG A 144 2.56 -11.19 2.25
C ARG A 144 3.37 -12.48 2.05
N LEU A 145 4.67 -12.36 1.72
CA LEU A 145 5.57 -13.51 1.65
C LEU A 145 5.68 -14.21 3.00
N LYS A 146 5.88 -13.45 4.09
CA LYS A 146 5.91 -13.98 5.45
C LYS A 146 4.65 -14.76 5.80
N ALA A 147 3.47 -14.21 5.50
CA ALA A 147 2.21 -14.89 5.76
C ALA A 147 2.08 -16.21 4.97
N ALA A 148 2.41 -16.20 3.67
CA ALA A 148 2.39 -17.40 2.84
C ALA A 148 3.37 -18.48 3.34
N ALA A 149 4.60 -18.09 3.62
CA ALA A 149 5.65 -19.02 4.06
C ALA A 149 5.40 -19.52 5.49
N ALA A 150 4.78 -18.71 6.36
CA ALA A 150 4.37 -19.16 7.68
C ALA A 150 3.22 -20.17 7.61
N ALA A 151 2.26 -19.99 6.72
CA ALA A 151 1.18 -20.96 6.48
C ALA A 151 1.70 -22.30 5.92
N ASN A 152 2.90 -22.30 5.35
CA ASN A 152 3.57 -23.46 4.78
C ASN A 152 4.82 -23.91 5.59
N ASP A 153 5.00 -23.43 6.84
CA ASP A 153 6.14 -23.72 7.72
C ASP A 153 7.55 -23.54 7.09
N THR A 154 7.67 -22.71 6.04
CA THR A 154 8.91 -22.45 5.29
C THR A 154 9.51 -21.07 5.56
N TRP A 155 8.88 -20.25 6.40
CA TRP A 155 9.32 -18.88 6.67
C TRP A 155 10.80 -18.76 7.04
N GLY A 156 11.34 -19.71 7.81
CA GLY A 156 12.75 -19.70 8.22
C GLY A 156 13.75 -19.60 7.07
N GLY A 157 13.43 -20.18 5.90
CA GLY A 157 14.27 -20.10 4.69
C GLY A 157 14.11 -18.79 3.91
N GLU A 158 13.02 -18.04 4.14
CA GLU A 158 12.70 -16.81 3.41
C GLU A 158 13.16 -15.54 4.12
N VAL A 159 13.41 -15.59 5.44
CA VAL A 159 13.64 -14.39 6.28
C VAL A 159 14.76 -13.51 5.74
N GLU A 160 15.98 -14.03 5.70
CA GLU A 160 17.16 -13.26 5.31
C GLU A 160 17.15 -12.93 3.80
N PRO A 161 16.79 -13.87 2.88
CA PRO A 161 16.64 -13.51 1.46
C PRO A 161 15.64 -12.38 1.20
N ALA A 162 14.50 -12.37 1.89
CA ALA A 162 13.52 -11.30 1.75
C ALA A 162 14.03 -9.97 2.33
N ARG A 163 14.76 -10.02 3.45
CA ARG A 163 15.38 -8.83 4.05
C ARG A 163 16.49 -8.27 3.18
N ASP A 164 17.29 -9.10 2.52
CA ASP A 164 18.35 -8.67 1.61
C ASP A 164 17.77 -7.89 0.42
N VAL A 165 16.66 -8.37 -0.14
CA VAL A 165 15.91 -7.67 -1.20
C VAL A 165 15.47 -6.27 -0.75
N LEU A 166 14.94 -6.15 0.47
CA LEU A 166 14.59 -4.84 1.04
C LEU A 166 15.84 -3.99 1.31
N ALA A 167 16.89 -4.56 1.89
CA ALA A 167 18.12 -3.83 2.18
C ALA A 167 18.72 -3.17 0.93
N GLU A 168 18.67 -3.86 -0.20
CA GLU A 168 19.21 -3.37 -1.47
C GLU A 168 18.29 -2.32 -2.12
N ARG A 169 16.98 -2.55 -2.13
CA ARG A 169 16.04 -1.82 -3.01
C ARG A 169 15.00 -0.97 -2.30
N ASP A 170 14.72 -1.25 -1.03
CA ASP A 170 13.81 -0.47 -0.19
C ASP A 170 14.22 -0.51 1.31
N PRO A 171 15.31 0.19 1.71
CA PRO A 171 15.77 0.22 3.10
C PRO A 171 14.72 0.74 4.09
N ALA A 172 13.81 1.60 3.62
CA ALA A 172 12.69 2.09 4.44
C ALA A 172 11.69 0.96 4.73
N GLY A 173 11.36 0.17 3.69
CA GLY A 173 10.59 -1.06 3.85
C GLY A 173 11.27 -2.08 4.76
N LEU A 174 12.61 -2.16 4.76
CA LEU A 174 13.34 -3.03 5.70
C LEU A 174 13.13 -2.61 7.15
N ILE A 175 13.23 -1.31 7.45
CA ILE A 175 13.00 -0.78 8.79
C ILE A 175 11.58 -1.11 9.25
N ASP A 176 10.59 -0.90 8.38
CA ASP A 176 9.19 -1.24 8.66
C ASP A 176 8.99 -2.75 8.90
N ALA A 177 9.64 -3.60 8.12
CA ALA A 177 9.62 -5.05 8.28
C ALA A 177 10.26 -5.49 9.62
N LEU A 178 11.42 -4.94 9.99
CA LEU A 178 12.11 -5.24 11.25
C LEU A 178 11.28 -4.81 12.46
N LEU A 179 10.62 -3.64 12.39
CA LEU A 179 9.71 -3.20 13.44
C LEU A 179 8.50 -4.14 13.58
N ALA A 180 7.91 -4.57 12.46
CA ALA A 180 6.80 -5.52 12.47
C ALA A 180 7.20 -6.91 13.00
N ASP A 181 8.47 -7.28 12.81
CA ASP A 181 9.04 -8.54 13.32
C ASP A 181 9.50 -8.46 14.78
N GLY A 182 9.36 -7.30 15.43
CA GLY A 182 9.77 -7.12 16.82
C GLY A 182 11.28 -7.02 17.02
N GLU A 183 12.02 -6.56 16.01
CA GLU A 183 13.48 -6.35 16.06
C GLU A 183 13.84 -4.84 16.05
N PRO A 184 13.42 -4.06 17.07
CA PRO A 184 13.60 -2.61 17.09
C PRO A 184 15.07 -2.18 17.10
N ASP A 185 15.96 -3.00 17.68
CA ASP A 185 17.39 -2.70 17.75
C ASP A 185 18.05 -2.80 16.36
N ARG A 186 17.69 -3.83 15.56
CA ARG A 186 18.14 -3.92 14.17
C ARG A 186 17.53 -2.81 13.34
N ALA A 187 16.23 -2.53 13.50
CA ALA A 187 15.56 -1.44 12.80
C ALA A 187 16.25 -0.10 13.05
N TRP A 188 16.66 0.16 14.30
CA TRP A 188 17.40 1.35 14.70
C TRP A 188 18.77 1.43 14.03
N ASN A 189 19.53 0.33 14.03
CA ASN A 189 20.84 0.29 13.39
C ASN A 189 20.75 0.50 11.89
N THR A 190 19.76 -0.10 11.23
CA THR A 190 19.47 0.11 9.80
C THR A 190 19.13 1.57 9.52
N ALA A 191 18.24 2.18 10.32
CA ALA A 191 17.88 3.58 10.20
C ALA A 191 19.05 4.54 10.45
N SER A 192 19.96 4.19 11.34
CA SER A 192 21.13 5.01 11.67
C SER A 192 22.26 4.89 10.62
N ALA A 193 22.33 3.75 9.91
CA ALA A 193 23.34 3.49 8.90
C ALA A 193 22.93 3.93 7.49
N THR A 194 21.65 4.26 7.26
CA THR A 194 21.18 4.73 5.95
C THR A 194 21.34 6.24 5.84
N ASP A 195 21.84 6.71 4.69
CA ASP A 195 21.88 8.15 4.35
C ASP A 195 20.49 8.71 3.95
N ARG A 196 19.45 7.87 3.98
CA ARG A 196 18.08 8.23 3.59
C ARG A 196 17.35 8.93 4.73
N ASP A 197 16.66 10.02 4.39
CA ASP A 197 15.73 10.65 5.31
C ASP A 197 14.47 9.79 5.47
N LEU A 198 14.25 9.31 6.69
CA LEU A 198 12.96 8.75 7.09
C LEU A 198 11.95 9.86 7.33
N ASP A 199 10.68 9.58 7.05
CA ASP A 199 9.62 10.52 7.33
C ASP A 199 9.32 10.63 8.85
N VAL A 200 8.55 11.66 9.21
CA VAL A 200 8.16 11.95 10.60
C VAL A 200 7.45 10.77 11.26
N SER A 201 6.61 10.05 10.52
CA SER A 201 5.84 8.91 11.04
C SER A 201 6.72 7.67 11.25
N GLN A 202 7.71 7.45 10.39
CA GLN A 202 8.69 6.39 10.53
C GLN A 202 9.61 6.64 11.73
N TRP A 203 10.14 7.86 11.87
CA TRP A 203 10.92 8.23 13.06
C TRP A 203 10.14 8.08 14.36
N LEU A 204 8.85 8.44 14.34
CA LEU A 204 7.98 8.27 15.52
C LEU A 204 7.83 6.80 15.90
N ARG A 205 7.45 5.94 14.94
CA ARG A 205 7.30 4.49 15.20
C ARG A 205 8.60 3.86 15.67
N LEU A 206 9.73 4.27 15.10
CA LEU A 206 11.05 3.77 15.49
C LEU A 206 11.41 4.21 16.91
N ALA A 207 11.16 5.47 17.29
CA ALA A 207 11.39 5.95 18.65
C ALA A 207 10.50 5.24 19.67
N GLU A 208 9.21 5.05 19.36
CA GLU A 208 8.28 4.33 20.23
C GLU A 208 8.70 2.87 20.45
N ALA A 209 9.18 2.20 19.40
CA ALA A 209 9.66 0.81 19.49
C ALA A 209 11.01 0.69 20.21
N ARG A 210 11.85 1.73 20.14
CA ARG A 210 13.17 1.79 20.81
C ARG A 210 13.09 2.21 22.27
N GLU A 211 12.07 2.99 22.65
CA GLU A 211 11.94 3.57 24.00
C GLU A 211 12.06 2.54 25.15
N PRO A 212 11.51 1.30 25.06
CA PRO A 212 11.66 0.32 26.13
C PRO A 212 13.10 -0.17 26.36
N THR A 213 13.93 -0.23 25.31
CA THR A 213 15.29 -0.79 25.38
C THR A 213 16.36 0.29 25.46
N ALA A 214 16.13 1.46 24.85
CA ALA A 214 17.03 2.60 24.88
C ALA A 214 16.23 3.92 24.93
N PRO A 215 15.68 4.29 26.09
CA PRO A 215 14.85 5.48 26.22
C PRO A 215 15.61 6.79 25.89
N GLY A 216 16.93 6.82 26.10
CA GLY A 216 17.75 7.97 25.71
C GLY A 216 17.79 8.23 24.20
N ASP A 217 17.81 7.18 23.39
CA ASP A 217 17.77 7.27 21.92
C ASP A 217 16.41 7.81 21.45
N ALA A 218 15.33 7.27 22.02
CA ALA A 218 13.96 7.70 21.74
C ALA A 218 13.74 9.18 22.12
N MET A 219 14.27 9.61 23.28
CA MET A 219 14.22 11.01 23.73
C MET A 219 14.77 11.96 22.66
N VAL A 220 15.94 11.66 22.08
CA VAL A 220 16.59 12.51 21.06
C VAL A 220 15.69 12.64 19.82
N VAL A 221 15.06 11.55 19.39
CA VAL A 221 14.13 11.58 18.25
C VAL A 221 12.87 12.39 18.58
N TYR A 222 12.26 12.19 19.75
CA TYR A 222 11.09 12.97 20.15
C TYR A 222 11.38 14.47 20.21
N LEU A 223 12.56 14.88 20.69
CA LEU A 223 12.99 16.29 20.65
C LEU A 223 13.07 16.82 19.21
N ARG A 224 13.70 16.06 18.30
CA ARG A 224 13.78 16.42 16.87
C ARG A 224 12.38 16.54 16.24
N LEU A 225 11.47 15.62 16.53
CA LEU A 225 10.09 15.65 16.03
C LEU A 225 9.30 16.85 16.57
N ALA A 226 9.54 17.23 17.83
CA ALA A 226 8.96 18.43 18.40
C ALA A 226 9.45 19.69 17.68
N GLU A 227 10.75 19.80 17.41
CA GLU A 227 11.32 20.93 16.67
C GLU A 227 10.78 21.03 15.25
N GLY A 228 10.74 19.92 14.51
CA GLY A 228 10.17 19.89 13.15
C GLY A 228 8.69 20.28 13.13
N ALA A 229 7.91 19.84 14.12
CA ALA A 229 6.52 20.27 14.25
C ALA A 229 6.39 21.80 14.43
N LEU A 230 7.36 22.45 15.09
CA LEU A 230 7.36 23.90 15.34
C LEU A 230 7.79 24.77 14.16
N GLU A 231 8.22 24.18 13.04
CA GLU A 231 8.43 24.91 11.79
C GLU A 231 7.14 25.63 11.35
N ARG A 232 5.98 25.02 11.61
CA ARG A 232 4.67 25.63 11.38
C ARG A 232 4.19 26.39 12.61
N ALA A 233 3.71 27.61 12.41
CA ALA A 233 3.26 28.51 13.47
C ALA A 233 1.72 28.45 13.70
N ASP A 234 1.16 27.24 13.87
CA ASP A 234 -0.28 27.04 14.06
C ASP A 234 -0.61 26.17 15.29
N LYS A 235 -1.86 26.23 15.75
CA LYS A 235 -2.30 25.53 16.97
C LYS A 235 -2.26 24.00 16.84
N ARG A 236 -2.30 23.43 15.63
CA ARG A 236 -2.19 21.98 15.44
C ARG A 236 -0.72 21.56 15.60
N ALA A 237 0.18 22.29 14.97
CA ALA A 237 1.63 22.12 15.12
C ALA A 237 2.08 22.19 16.60
N TYR A 238 1.60 23.18 17.37
CA TYR A 238 1.94 23.29 18.79
C TYR A 238 1.46 22.11 19.62
N ARG A 239 0.25 21.60 19.38
CA ARG A 239 -0.26 20.39 20.05
C ARG A 239 0.59 19.16 19.73
N THR A 240 1.03 19.02 18.48
CA THR A 240 1.94 17.95 18.07
C THR A 240 3.29 18.08 18.80
N ALA A 241 3.89 19.26 18.82
CA ALA A 241 5.15 19.50 19.53
C ALA A 241 5.06 19.20 21.03
N VAL A 242 4.00 19.66 21.71
CA VAL A 242 3.77 19.37 23.14
C VAL A 242 3.66 17.86 23.40
N ARG A 243 2.99 17.10 22.52
CA ARG A 243 2.92 15.64 22.63
C ARG A 243 4.30 15.00 22.54
N HIS A 244 5.11 15.40 21.56
CA HIS A 244 6.48 14.89 21.42
C HIS A 244 7.37 15.28 22.59
N LEU A 245 7.29 16.52 23.10
CA LEU A 245 8.05 16.95 24.28
C LEU A 245 7.65 16.19 25.54
N THR A 246 6.37 15.85 25.69
CA THR A 246 5.90 15.03 26.81
C THR A 246 6.47 13.61 26.73
N ALA A 247 6.52 13.02 25.53
CA ALA A 247 7.16 11.73 25.30
C ALA A 247 8.68 11.81 25.55
N ALA A 248 9.34 12.88 25.09
CA ALA A 248 10.75 13.14 25.35
C ALA A 248 11.05 13.22 26.86
N ARG A 249 10.24 13.94 27.66
CA ARG A 249 10.42 14.01 29.12
C ARG A 249 10.27 12.64 29.78
N ARG A 250 9.29 11.85 29.36
CA ARG A 250 9.09 10.48 29.87
C ARG A 250 10.31 9.61 29.57
N ALA A 251 10.77 9.62 28.34
CA ALA A 251 11.95 8.88 27.91
C ALA A 251 13.23 9.37 28.62
N ALA A 252 13.40 10.69 28.80
CA ALA A 252 14.49 11.28 29.58
C ALA A 252 14.49 10.81 31.03
N THR A 253 13.31 10.70 31.65
CA THR A 253 13.15 10.19 33.02
C THR A 253 13.58 8.72 33.10
N ALA A 254 13.11 7.89 32.17
CA ALA A 254 13.47 6.47 32.11
C ALA A 254 14.97 6.24 31.83
N ALA A 255 15.63 7.19 31.16
CA ALA A 255 17.05 7.15 30.86
C ALA A 255 17.96 7.80 31.92
N ASP A 256 17.40 8.39 32.99
CA ASP A 256 18.12 9.24 33.96
C ASP A 256 18.87 10.42 33.31
N ARG A 257 18.26 11.05 32.30
CA ARG A 257 18.81 12.15 31.49
C ARG A 257 17.91 13.40 31.50
N LEU A 258 17.22 13.62 32.62
CA LEU A 258 16.31 14.77 32.76
C LEU A 258 17.01 16.12 32.63
N ASP A 259 18.26 16.23 33.09
CA ASP A 259 19.05 17.46 32.96
C ASP A 259 19.30 17.82 31.49
N GLU A 260 19.63 16.83 30.66
CA GLU A 260 19.80 17.04 29.22
C GLU A 260 18.50 17.47 28.54
N PHE A 261 17.38 16.84 28.91
CA PHE A 261 16.07 17.23 28.43
C PHE A 261 15.74 18.68 28.82
N ALA A 262 16.00 19.07 30.07
CA ALA A 262 15.73 20.42 30.56
C ALA A 262 16.54 21.48 29.78
N VAL A 263 17.83 21.23 29.53
CA VAL A 263 18.67 22.12 28.70
C VAL A 263 18.10 22.29 27.29
N ARG A 264 17.65 21.20 26.66
CA ARG A 264 17.07 21.25 25.31
C ARG A 264 15.70 21.94 25.29
N LEU A 265 14.88 21.72 26.32
CA LEU A 265 13.58 22.36 26.46
C LEU A 265 13.72 23.87 26.66
N ASP A 266 14.66 24.32 27.50
CA ASP A 266 14.91 25.74 27.72
C ASP A 266 15.36 26.44 26.42
N ASP A 267 16.31 25.87 25.69
CA ASP A 267 16.72 26.41 24.38
C ASP A 267 15.54 26.50 23.39
N LEU A 268 14.70 25.46 23.32
CA LEU A 268 13.50 25.46 22.50
C LEU A 268 12.52 26.57 22.93
N ARG A 269 12.31 26.77 24.23
CA ARG A 269 11.48 27.85 24.78
C ARG A 269 12.05 29.22 24.42
N GLN A 270 13.35 29.43 24.58
CA GLN A 270 14.02 30.69 24.25
C GLN A 270 13.88 31.04 22.76
N ARG A 271 14.14 30.08 21.86
CA ARG A 271 13.96 30.25 20.40
C ARG A 271 12.52 30.59 20.02
N ASN A 272 11.54 30.09 20.77
CA ASN A 272 10.13 30.27 20.50
C ASN A 272 9.43 31.33 21.38
N ARG A 273 10.15 32.12 22.17
CA ARG A 273 9.59 33.05 23.18
C ARG A 273 8.55 34.05 22.65
N ARG A 274 8.59 34.35 21.35
CA ARG A 274 7.63 35.25 20.66
C ARG A 274 6.31 34.57 20.27
N ARG A 275 6.09 33.33 20.68
CA ARG A 275 4.88 32.53 20.40
C ARG A 275 4.10 32.30 21.70
N PRO A 276 3.34 33.28 22.22
CA PRO A 276 2.71 33.20 23.54
C PRO A 276 1.71 32.04 23.65
N SER A 277 1.01 31.70 22.56
CA SER A 277 0.12 30.54 22.56
C SER A 277 0.85 29.21 22.69
N LEU A 278 2.09 29.09 22.18
CA LEU A 278 2.91 27.91 22.40
C LEU A 278 3.40 27.87 23.86
N MET A 279 3.91 28.98 24.38
CA MET A 279 4.37 29.06 25.78
C MET A 279 3.26 28.65 26.76
N ALA A 280 2.05 29.20 26.59
CA ALA A 280 0.91 28.82 27.42
C ALA A 280 0.54 27.32 27.32
N MET A 281 0.77 26.67 26.16
CA MET A 281 0.55 25.23 26.02
C MET A 281 1.65 24.39 26.68
N LEU A 282 2.91 24.85 26.62
CA LEU A 282 4.04 24.20 27.29
C LEU A 282 3.87 24.26 28.81
N ASP A 283 3.57 25.45 29.35
CA ASP A 283 3.35 25.66 30.79
C ASP A 283 2.19 24.78 31.29
N LYS A 284 1.09 24.73 30.53
CA LYS A 284 -0.06 23.87 30.85
C LYS A 284 0.29 22.37 30.87
N ALA A 285 1.30 21.94 30.11
CA ALA A 285 1.78 20.55 30.09
C ALA A 285 2.86 20.27 31.17
N GLY A 286 3.20 21.27 31.99
CA GLY A 286 4.30 21.22 32.96
C GLY A 286 5.67 21.13 32.29
N LEU A 287 5.80 21.66 31.07
CA LEU A 287 7.05 21.74 30.31
C LEU A 287 7.67 23.13 30.54
N GLU A 288 8.10 23.35 31.78
CA GLU A 288 8.71 24.60 32.24
C GLU A 288 10.21 24.65 31.96
#